data_AF-A0A8S9ZW70-F1
#
_entry.id   AF-A0A8S9ZW70-F1
#
_cell.length_a   1.000
_cell.length_b   1.000
_cell.length_c   1.000
_cell.angle_alpha   90.00
_cell.angle_beta   90.00
_cell.angle_gamma   90.00
#
_symmetry.space_group_name_H-M   'P 1'
#
loop_
_entity.id
_entity.type
_entity.pdbx_description
1 polymer ?
#
loop_
_entity_poly.entity_id
_entity_poly.type
_entity_poly.pdbx_seq_one_letter_code
_entity_poly.pdbx_strand_id
1 'polypeptide(L)'
;MALNNSNNSTSNKIINSKCATTKSLLRNSKKRKIEGYYKKQQELYDKFEEDRRRIKESQQLRIQNKNSSVTETSKIPPTYSEQQIDPVDESDAFLLLNGQKCPQSEPTLDSLEQGLSLHVSPTSSRIKRKTKKKTKTEEQLAKTARRLAFCTLLINVMLTIAKTVASWLSGSLSIISSLVDSLVDITSGLVIWLTGRAIRKRDPYLYPVGRTRLEPIALIVVSVIMAVASIQMIVQSIDSVIQNKIHPKVDWFTVGIMVGTIFVKFGLFCLCSRFKSDISIQVLAQDHRNDCLSNAIALLCAFGAQKYWLYLDPIGAITVALYIAITWYKTGKEHLIMLVGRSAEPEFIIRIIKVCIDHDERIEYIDTVYVYHFGTRFLVEVHIVLDENMRLKEAHDIAESLQNSIESFSEVERAFVHVDYEFDHNPLDEHKVP
;
A
#
# COMPACT_ATOMS: atom_id res chain seq x y z
N MET A 1 -11.61 -9.65 78.34
CA MET A 1 -12.43 -10.22 77.26
C MET A 1 -12.86 -9.22 76.16
N ALA A 2 -12.88 -7.90 76.39
CA ALA A 2 -13.36 -6.93 75.38
C ALA A 2 -12.37 -6.58 74.23
N LEU A 3 -11.05 -6.76 74.42
CA LEU A 3 -10.04 -6.36 73.42
C LEU A 3 -9.83 -7.38 72.28
N ASN A 4 -10.16 -8.67 72.49
CA ASN A 4 -9.96 -9.71 71.47
C ASN A 4 -11.08 -9.75 70.41
N ASN A 5 -12.30 -9.30 70.74
CA ASN A 5 -13.41 -9.25 69.78
C ASN A 5 -13.33 -8.05 68.81
N SER A 6 -12.68 -6.95 69.21
CA SER A 6 -12.52 -5.78 68.35
C SER A 6 -11.54 -6.03 67.19
N ASN A 7 -10.44 -6.74 67.46
CA ASN A 7 -9.39 -7.04 66.47
C ASN A 7 -9.84 -8.06 65.42
N ASN A 8 -10.66 -9.05 65.79
CA ASN A 8 -11.23 -10.00 64.83
C ASN A 8 -12.29 -9.35 63.92
N SER A 9 -13.07 -8.41 64.44
CA SER A 9 -14.08 -7.66 63.65
C SER A 9 -13.42 -6.73 62.61
N THR A 10 -12.34 -6.02 63.00
CA THR A 10 -11.59 -5.14 62.10
C THR A 10 -10.80 -5.93 61.05
N SER A 11 -10.17 -7.04 61.42
CA SER A 11 -9.43 -7.89 60.47
C SER A 11 -10.36 -8.54 59.42
N ASN A 12 -11.54 -9.03 59.83
CA ASN A 12 -12.55 -9.56 58.89
C ASN A 12 -13.14 -8.47 57.98
N LYS A 13 -13.32 -7.23 58.45
CA LYS A 13 -13.74 -6.10 57.60
C LYS A 13 -12.68 -5.74 56.56
N ILE A 14 -11.39 -5.79 56.90
CA ILE A 14 -10.29 -5.51 55.98
C ILE A 14 -10.16 -6.61 54.90
N ILE A 15 -10.32 -7.88 55.28
CA ILE A 15 -10.28 -9.02 54.34
C ILE A 15 -11.48 -8.97 53.38
N ASN A 16 -12.69 -8.72 53.89
CA ASN A 16 -13.89 -8.60 53.07
C ASN A 16 -13.83 -7.38 52.12
N SER A 17 -13.27 -6.26 52.58
CA SER A 17 -12.99 -5.07 51.76
C SER A 17 -12.01 -5.38 50.62
N LYS A 18 -10.85 -5.98 50.91
CA LYS A 18 -9.86 -6.37 49.89
C LYS A 18 -10.41 -7.39 48.89
N CYS A 19 -11.24 -8.34 49.34
CA CYS A 19 -11.91 -9.31 48.47
C CYS A 19 -12.95 -8.65 47.55
N ALA A 20 -13.72 -7.68 48.07
CA ALA A 20 -14.70 -6.93 47.28
C ALA A 20 -14.03 -6.05 46.21
N THR A 21 -12.93 -5.37 46.54
CA THR A 21 -12.14 -4.57 45.60
C THR A 21 -11.48 -5.43 44.52
N THR A 22 -10.98 -6.62 44.87
CA THR A 22 -10.38 -7.54 43.90
C THR A 22 -11.44 -8.10 42.93
N LYS A 23 -12.64 -8.43 43.43
CA LYS A 23 -13.78 -8.85 42.59
C LYS A 23 -14.26 -7.74 41.66
N SER A 24 -14.29 -6.48 42.11
CA SER A 24 -14.70 -5.35 41.27
C SER A 24 -13.69 -5.04 40.17
N LEU A 25 -12.39 -5.13 40.46
CA LEU A 25 -11.32 -4.97 39.47
C LEU A 25 -11.34 -6.08 38.41
N LEU A 26 -11.56 -7.34 38.81
CA LEU A 26 -11.72 -8.46 37.88
C LEU A 26 -12.98 -8.30 37.01
N ARG A 27 -14.10 -7.83 37.60
CA ARG A 27 -15.34 -7.55 36.87
C ARG A 27 -15.15 -6.41 35.85
N ASN A 28 -14.43 -5.35 36.22
CA ASN A 28 -14.12 -4.23 35.32
C ASN A 28 -13.11 -4.61 34.22
N SER A 29 -12.16 -5.50 34.50
CA SER A 29 -11.25 -6.06 33.50
C SER A 29 -12.00 -6.93 32.48
N LYS A 30 -12.86 -7.84 32.96
CA LYS A 30 -13.75 -8.64 32.09
C LYS A 30 -14.69 -7.75 31.27
N LYS A 31 -15.31 -6.74 31.88
CA LYS A 31 -16.19 -5.79 31.18
C LYS A 31 -15.46 -5.05 30.06
N ARG A 32 -14.25 -4.53 30.31
CA ARG A 32 -13.43 -3.88 29.27
C ARG A 32 -13.05 -4.83 28.14
N LYS A 33 -12.75 -6.10 28.43
CA LYS A 33 -12.45 -7.12 27.42
C LYS A 33 -13.68 -7.45 26.57
N ILE A 34 -14.87 -7.52 27.18
CA ILE A 34 -16.15 -7.74 26.52
C ILE A 34 -16.54 -6.53 25.66
N GLU A 35 -16.43 -5.30 26.19
CA GLU A 35 -16.66 -4.06 25.44
C GLU A 35 -15.70 -3.94 24.25
N GLY A 36 -14.43 -4.29 24.43
CA GLY A 36 -13.45 -4.35 23.34
C GLY A 36 -13.83 -5.38 22.26
N TYR A 37 -14.35 -6.54 22.66
CA TYR A 37 -14.84 -7.56 21.73
C TYR A 37 -16.03 -7.04 20.90
N TYR A 38 -17.07 -6.51 21.56
CA TYR A 38 -18.24 -5.98 20.85
C TYR A 38 -17.90 -4.76 19.99
N LYS A 39 -16.97 -3.92 20.43
CA LYS A 39 -16.47 -2.81 19.62
C LYS A 39 -15.79 -3.31 18.35
N LYS A 40 -14.93 -4.34 18.46
CA LYS A 40 -14.26 -4.94 17.30
C LYS A 40 -15.27 -5.62 16.35
N GLN A 41 -16.30 -6.27 16.89
CA GLN A 41 -17.39 -6.84 16.09
C GLN A 41 -18.19 -5.77 15.37
N GLN A 42 -18.50 -4.65 16.03
CA GLN A 42 -19.18 -3.52 15.39
C GLN A 42 -18.33 -2.91 14.28
N GLU A 43 -17.03 -2.71 14.52
CA GLU A 43 -16.09 -2.21 13.50
C GLU A 43 -16.00 -3.16 12.29
N LEU A 44 -16.05 -4.49 12.51
CA LEU A 44 -16.11 -5.47 11.42
C LEU A 44 -17.44 -5.40 10.66
N TYR A 45 -18.57 -5.26 11.37
CA TYR A 45 -19.89 -5.10 10.76
C TYR A 45 -19.95 -3.86 9.86
N ASP A 46 -19.46 -2.72 10.36
CA ASP A 46 -19.42 -1.47 9.61
C ASP A 46 -18.54 -1.60 8.35
N LYS A 47 -17.42 -2.33 8.45
CA LYS A 47 -16.58 -2.67 7.29
C LYS A 47 -17.33 -3.53 6.27
N PHE A 48 -18.06 -4.57 6.70
CA PHE A 48 -18.85 -5.39 5.77
C PHE A 48 -19.92 -4.55 5.03
N GLU A 49 -20.57 -3.60 5.70
CA GLU A 49 -21.52 -2.70 5.04
C GLU A 49 -20.85 -1.73 4.05
N GLU A 50 -19.64 -1.28 4.35
CA GLU A 50 -18.85 -0.50 3.40
C GLU A 50 -18.45 -1.34 2.18
N ASP A 51 -17.97 -2.57 2.41
CA ASP A 51 -17.55 -3.49 1.36
C ASP A 51 -18.73 -3.85 0.44
N ARG A 52 -19.92 -4.13 1.01
CA ARG A 52 -21.16 -4.34 0.23
C ARG A 52 -21.53 -3.14 -0.63
N ARG A 53 -21.37 -1.91 -0.11
CA ARG A 53 -21.60 -0.69 -0.92
C ARG A 53 -20.59 -0.58 -2.06
N ARG A 54 -19.31 -0.83 -1.80
CA ARG A 54 -18.25 -0.79 -2.82
C ARG A 54 -18.47 -1.79 -3.94
N ILE A 55 -18.84 -3.04 -3.60
CA ILE A 55 -19.17 -4.08 -4.58
C ILE A 55 -20.34 -3.64 -5.45
N LYS A 56 -21.43 -3.16 -4.84
CA LYS A 56 -22.61 -2.67 -5.59
C LYS A 56 -22.26 -1.51 -6.52
N GLU A 57 -21.47 -0.54 -6.06
CA GLU A 57 -21.00 0.57 -6.89
C GLU A 57 -20.13 0.08 -8.06
N SER A 58 -19.20 -0.85 -7.80
CA SER A 58 -18.32 -1.43 -8.82
C SER A 58 -19.12 -2.19 -9.89
N GLN A 59 -20.06 -3.04 -9.47
CA GLN A 59 -20.94 -3.77 -10.38
C GLN A 59 -21.79 -2.83 -11.24
N GLN A 60 -22.38 -1.79 -10.65
CA GLN A 60 -23.14 -0.77 -11.40
C GLN A 60 -22.28 -0.05 -12.44
N LEU A 61 -21.05 0.31 -12.09
CA LEU A 61 -20.10 0.94 -13.01
C LEU A 61 -19.75 0.01 -14.18
N ARG A 62 -19.53 -1.28 -13.92
CA ARG A 62 -19.24 -2.29 -14.95
C ARG A 62 -20.43 -2.51 -15.90
N ILE A 63 -21.64 -2.66 -15.36
CA ILE A 63 -22.87 -2.80 -16.16
C ILE A 63 -23.08 -1.55 -17.03
N GLN A 64 -22.89 -0.34 -16.48
CA GLN A 64 -23.00 0.90 -17.24
C GLN A 64 -21.94 1.00 -18.35
N ASN A 65 -20.71 0.56 -18.10
CA ASN A 65 -19.66 0.52 -19.12
C ASN A 65 -19.98 -0.49 -20.23
N LYS A 66 -20.43 -1.71 -19.88
CA LYS A 66 -20.83 -2.74 -20.84
C LYS A 66 -21.98 -2.27 -21.75
N ASN A 67 -22.99 -1.60 -21.18
CA ASN A 67 -24.09 -1.03 -21.95
C ASN A 67 -23.64 0.15 -22.83
N SER A 68 -22.66 0.94 -22.38
CA SER A 68 -22.10 2.05 -23.16
C SER A 68 -21.28 1.56 -24.36
N SER A 69 -20.51 0.47 -24.21
CA SER A 69 -19.78 -0.15 -25.32
C SER A 69 -20.69 -0.82 -26.34
N VAL A 70 -21.77 -1.49 -25.90
CA VAL A 70 -22.76 -2.11 -26.81
C VAL A 70 -23.49 -1.06 -27.65
N THR A 71 -23.75 0.12 -27.07
CA THR A 71 -24.38 1.24 -27.78
C THR A 71 -23.44 1.88 -28.82
N GLU A 72 -22.11 1.76 -28.66
CA GLU A 72 -21.12 2.22 -29.64
C GLU A 72 -20.92 1.19 -30.78
N THR A 73 -20.95 -0.11 -30.49
CA THR A 73 -20.85 -1.17 -31.52
C THR A 73 -22.11 -1.32 -32.38
N SER A 74 -23.29 -0.96 -31.86
CA SER A 74 -24.55 -0.96 -32.63
C SER A 74 -24.63 0.11 -33.72
N LYS A 75 -23.66 1.04 -33.81
CA LYS A 75 -23.62 2.09 -34.85
C LYS A 75 -22.85 1.69 -36.11
N ILE A 76 -22.30 0.48 -36.17
CA ILE A 76 -21.65 -0.05 -37.37
C ILE A 76 -22.68 -0.96 -38.06
N PRO A 77 -23.20 -0.61 -39.24
CA PRO A 77 -24.21 -1.42 -39.91
C PRO A 77 -23.60 -2.74 -40.40
N PRO A 78 -24.33 -3.87 -40.35
CA PRO A 78 -23.89 -5.10 -40.97
C PRO A 78 -23.98 -4.95 -42.49
N THR A 79 -22.84 -4.96 -43.18
CA THR A 79 -22.80 -5.14 -44.64
C THR A 79 -22.50 -6.60 -44.92
N TYR A 80 -23.54 -7.42 -45.09
CA TYR A 80 -23.49 -8.65 -45.89
C TYR A 80 -24.89 -8.90 -46.45
N SER A 81 -25.00 -8.83 -47.77
CA SER A 81 -26.16 -9.27 -48.55
C SER A 81 -26.15 -10.80 -48.64
N GLU A 82 -27.29 -11.43 -48.35
CA GLU A 82 -27.54 -12.84 -48.64
C GLU A 82 -27.38 -13.11 -50.14
N GLN A 83 -26.39 -13.94 -50.49
CA GLN A 83 -26.38 -14.68 -51.76
C GLN A 83 -26.50 -16.16 -51.43
N GLN A 84 -27.57 -16.72 -51.96
CA GLN A 84 -27.97 -18.12 -51.94
C GLN A 84 -26.88 -18.99 -52.58
N ILE A 85 -26.40 -20.02 -51.89
CA ILE A 85 -25.40 -20.97 -52.41
C ILE A 85 -25.99 -22.38 -52.31
N ASP A 86 -26.15 -23.01 -53.47
CA ASP A 86 -26.48 -24.44 -53.67
C ASP A 86 -25.30 -25.34 -53.23
N PRO A 87 -25.52 -26.63 -52.90
CA PRO A 87 -24.48 -27.45 -52.29
C PRO A 87 -23.39 -27.86 -53.30
N VAL A 88 -22.11 -27.71 -52.93
CA VAL A 88 -20.97 -28.12 -53.76
C VAL A 88 -20.06 -29.09 -52.99
N ASP A 89 -19.62 -30.08 -53.76
CA ASP A 89 -18.96 -31.36 -53.47
C ASP A 89 -17.59 -31.28 -52.76
N GLU A 90 -17.25 -32.35 -52.03
CA GLU A 90 -15.95 -32.59 -51.39
C GLU A 90 -14.85 -32.87 -52.44
N SER A 91 -14.21 -31.84 -53.01
CA SER A 91 -12.94 -32.05 -53.73
C SER A 91 -11.96 -30.86 -53.78
N ASP A 92 -12.34 -29.66 -53.38
CA ASP A 92 -11.49 -28.46 -53.57
C ASP A 92 -10.69 -27.98 -52.33
N ALA A 93 -10.69 -28.73 -51.24
CA ALA A 93 -9.98 -28.35 -50.00
C ALA A 93 -8.45 -28.41 -50.08
N PHE A 94 -7.87 -28.80 -51.23
CA PHE A 94 -6.44 -29.14 -51.32
C PHE A 94 -5.53 -28.09 -51.98
N LEU A 95 -6.03 -26.88 -52.31
CA LEU A 95 -5.28 -25.94 -53.15
C LEU A 95 -5.04 -24.53 -52.57
N LEU A 96 -5.03 -24.39 -51.24
CA LEU A 96 -4.69 -23.12 -50.56
C LEU A 96 -3.47 -23.21 -49.63
N LEU A 97 -2.55 -24.12 -49.92
CA LEU A 97 -1.20 -24.16 -49.33
C LEU A 97 -0.17 -23.90 -50.42
N ASN A 98 -0.06 -22.64 -50.89
CA ASN A 98 1.21 -22.10 -51.36
C ASN A 98 1.13 -20.58 -51.56
N GLY A 99 2.20 -19.90 -51.16
CA GLY A 99 2.18 -18.50 -50.80
C GLY A 99 2.21 -17.51 -51.96
N GLN A 100 1.84 -16.27 -51.64
CA GLN A 100 2.35 -15.08 -52.32
C GLN A 100 2.21 -13.84 -51.44
N LYS A 101 3.17 -12.94 -51.62
CA LYS A 101 3.55 -11.76 -50.81
C LYS A 101 2.45 -10.70 -50.63
N CYS A 102 2.41 -10.05 -49.47
CA CYS A 102 1.69 -8.79 -49.24
C CYS A 102 2.38 -7.60 -49.94
N PRO A 103 1.65 -6.68 -50.60
CA PRO A 103 2.12 -5.34 -50.88
C PRO A 103 1.79 -4.36 -49.73
N GLN A 104 2.71 -3.43 -49.51
CA GLN A 104 2.60 -2.28 -48.60
C GLN A 104 1.66 -1.21 -49.14
N SER A 105 0.79 -0.65 -48.29
CA SER A 105 0.30 0.74 -48.41
C SER A 105 -0.36 1.20 -47.10
N GLU A 106 0.24 2.18 -46.43
CA GLU A 106 -0.39 3.00 -45.39
C GLU A 106 -1.45 3.92 -46.01
N PRO A 107 -2.61 4.17 -45.35
CA PRO A 107 -3.41 5.33 -45.63
C PRO A 107 -3.21 6.42 -44.56
N THR A 108 -3.00 7.63 -45.07
CA THR A 108 -2.79 8.92 -44.42
C THR A 108 -3.98 9.42 -43.59
N LEU A 109 -3.66 10.08 -42.46
CA LEU A 109 -4.54 11.01 -41.74
C LEU A 109 -4.99 12.12 -42.71
N ASP A 110 -6.26 12.11 -43.14
CA ASP A 110 -6.99 13.35 -43.51
C ASP A 110 -8.46 13.09 -43.90
N SER A 111 -8.93 11.84 -43.95
CA SER A 111 -10.33 11.54 -44.36
C SER A 111 -11.32 11.33 -43.21
N LEU A 112 -10.97 11.69 -41.97
CA LEU A 112 -11.79 11.38 -40.77
C LEU A 112 -12.36 12.60 -40.03
N GLU A 113 -12.38 13.80 -40.64
CA GLU A 113 -12.90 15.02 -39.99
C GLU A 113 -14.21 15.59 -40.54
N GLN A 114 -14.88 14.96 -41.50
CA GLN A 114 -16.16 15.47 -42.00
C GLN A 114 -17.29 14.46 -41.79
N GLY A 115 -17.88 14.48 -40.59
CA GLY A 115 -19.09 13.72 -40.31
C GLY A 115 -19.49 13.62 -38.84
N LEU A 116 -19.46 14.72 -38.08
CA LEU A 116 -19.89 14.69 -36.67
C LEU A 116 -20.75 15.89 -36.27
N SER A 117 -21.90 16.07 -36.92
CA SER A 117 -22.99 16.87 -36.36
C SER A 117 -23.84 16.01 -35.42
N LEU A 118 -23.56 16.14 -34.12
CA LEU A 118 -24.24 15.47 -33.01
C LEU A 118 -25.74 15.85 -32.92
N HIS A 119 -26.60 14.84 -32.84
CA HIS A 119 -27.82 14.94 -32.03
C HIS A 119 -27.68 14.00 -30.83
N VAL A 120 -27.40 14.58 -29.65
CA VAL A 120 -27.20 13.84 -28.40
C VAL A 120 -28.37 14.06 -27.47
N SER A 121 -29.06 12.98 -27.13
CA SER A 121 -30.08 12.92 -26.07
C SER A 121 -29.45 13.25 -24.70
N PRO A 122 -30.16 13.98 -23.83
CA PRO A 122 -29.56 14.67 -22.67
C PRO A 122 -29.07 13.74 -21.54
N THR A 123 -29.49 12.49 -21.48
CA THR A 123 -29.18 11.54 -20.38
C THR A 123 -27.81 10.86 -20.49
N SER A 124 -27.28 10.61 -21.70
CA SER A 124 -25.96 10.00 -21.91
C SER A 124 -24.79 10.95 -21.55
N SER A 125 -24.99 12.26 -21.74
CA SER A 125 -23.99 13.30 -21.46
C SER A 125 -23.61 13.40 -19.98
N ARG A 126 -24.56 13.11 -19.08
CA ARG A 126 -24.37 13.25 -17.62
C ARG A 126 -23.56 12.10 -17.03
N ILE A 127 -23.65 10.91 -17.63
CA ILE A 127 -22.97 9.69 -17.18
C ILE A 127 -21.55 9.63 -17.74
N LYS A 128 -21.35 9.90 -19.04
CA LYS A 128 -20.00 10.12 -19.60
C LYS A 128 -19.26 11.25 -18.87
N ARG A 129 -19.97 12.27 -18.38
CA ARG A 129 -19.36 13.27 -17.48
C ARG A 129 -19.00 12.70 -16.11
N LYS A 130 -19.80 11.84 -15.49
CA LYS A 130 -19.54 11.30 -14.14
C LYS A 130 -18.42 10.24 -14.10
N THR A 131 -18.41 9.26 -15.01
CA THR A 131 -17.32 8.26 -15.08
C THR A 131 -16.01 8.90 -15.50
N LYS A 132 -16.03 9.75 -16.53
CA LYS A 132 -14.88 10.57 -16.95
C LYS A 132 -14.47 11.59 -15.87
N LYS A 133 -15.35 11.95 -14.93
CA LYS A 133 -15.02 12.79 -13.76
C LYS A 133 -14.42 11.95 -12.64
N LYS A 134 -14.88 10.73 -12.34
CA LYS A 134 -14.28 9.82 -11.33
C LYS A 134 -12.87 9.36 -11.74
N THR A 135 -12.69 8.92 -12.99
CA THR A 135 -11.35 8.58 -13.52
C THR A 135 -10.45 9.80 -13.67
N LYS A 136 -10.98 10.97 -14.07
CA LYS A 136 -10.20 12.22 -14.02
C LYS A 136 -9.84 12.62 -12.59
N THR A 137 -10.71 12.42 -11.60
CA THR A 137 -10.42 12.75 -10.20
C THR A 137 -9.30 11.86 -9.65
N GLU A 138 -9.31 10.55 -9.91
CA GLU A 138 -8.21 9.66 -9.49
C GLU A 138 -6.91 9.93 -10.26
N GLU A 139 -6.99 10.21 -11.56
CA GLU A 139 -5.81 10.59 -12.35
C GLU A 139 -5.26 11.97 -11.93
N GLN A 140 -6.14 12.91 -11.54
CA GLN A 140 -5.77 14.21 -10.98
C GLN A 140 -5.18 14.07 -9.57
N LEU A 141 -5.70 13.17 -8.74
CA LEU A 141 -5.16 12.86 -7.42
C LEU A 141 -3.76 12.24 -7.56
N ALA A 142 -3.59 11.26 -8.45
CA ALA A 142 -2.29 10.65 -8.76
C ALA A 142 -1.30 11.64 -9.42
N LYS A 143 -1.78 12.62 -10.21
CA LYS A 143 -0.94 13.73 -10.72
C LYS A 143 -0.54 14.69 -9.61
N THR A 144 -1.44 14.98 -8.67
CA THR A 144 -1.18 15.87 -7.53
C THR A 144 -0.22 15.23 -6.55
N ALA A 145 -0.41 13.95 -6.21
CA ALA A 145 0.51 13.15 -5.40
C ALA A 145 1.92 13.10 -6.01
N ARG A 146 2.03 12.97 -7.34
CA ARG A 146 3.32 13.02 -8.04
C ARG A 146 3.99 14.38 -7.99
N ARG A 147 3.22 15.46 -8.19
CA ARG A 147 3.74 16.83 -8.04
C ARG A 147 4.21 17.07 -6.61
N LEU A 148 3.45 16.59 -5.64
CA LEU A 148 3.81 16.66 -4.22
C LEU A 148 5.11 15.89 -3.94
N ALA A 149 5.24 14.64 -4.41
CA ALA A 149 6.45 13.85 -4.25
C ALA A 149 7.68 14.51 -4.91
N PHE A 150 7.51 15.11 -6.10
CA PHE A 150 8.58 15.84 -6.77
C PHE A 150 8.97 17.13 -6.02
N CYS A 151 7.98 17.89 -5.54
CA CYS A 151 8.23 19.08 -4.71
C CYS A 151 8.94 18.70 -3.41
N THR A 152 8.53 17.62 -2.75
CA THR A 152 9.19 17.09 -1.56
C THR A 152 10.64 16.70 -1.84
N LEU A 153 10.91 16.02 -2.96
CA LEU A 153 12.27 15.68 -3.36
C LEU A 153 13.12 16.95 -3.57
N LEU A 154 12.59 17.96 -4.26
CA LEU A 154 13.29 19.22 -4.48
C LEU A 154 13.58 19.95 -3.16
N ILE A 155 12.64 19.94 -2.22
CA ILE A 155 12.83 20.53 -0.89
C ILE A 155 13.88 19.75 -0.10
N ASN A 156 13.88 18.41 -0.14
CA ASN A 156 14.91 17.59 0.51
C ASN A 156 16.31 17.88 -0.06
N VAL A 157 16.42 18.12 -1.38
CA VAL A 157 17.68 18.55 -2.01
C VAL A 157 18.14 19.91 -1.46
N MET A 158 17.24 20.90 -1.40
CA MET A 158 17.56 22.23 -0.85
C MET A 158 17.96 22.16 0.63
N LEU A 159 17.25 21.35 1.43
CA LEU A 159 17.55 21.13 2.84
C LEU A 159 18.92 20.48 3.02
N THR A 160 19.29 19.55 2.15
CA THR A 160 20.60 18.89 2.21
C THR A 160 21.72 19.87 1.92
N ILE A 161 21.56 20.76 0.92
CA ILE A 161 22.52 21.84 0.66
C ILE A 161 22.70 22.73 1.89
N ALA A 162 21.59 23.15 2.52
CA ALA A 162 21.63 23.96 3.73
C ALA A 162 22.35 23.23 4.89
N LYS A 163 22.08 21.94 5.08
CA LYS A 163 22.77 21.12 6.09
C LYS A 163 24.25 20.91 5.77
N THR A 164 24.65 20.81 4.51
CA THR A 164 26.06 20.72 4.12
C THR A 164 26.82 21.96 4.58
N VAL A 165 26.25 23.14 4.36
CA VAL A 165 26.83 24.40 4.83
C VAL A 165 26.90 24.43 6.36
N ALA A 166 25.82 24.06 7.05
CA ALA A 166 25.79 24.00 8.52
C ALA A 166 26.82 23.01 9.10
N SER A 167 26.96 21.84 8.48
CA SER A 167 27.90 20.80 8.88
C SER A 167 29.35 21.24 8.71
N TRP A 168 29.68 21.86 7.57
CA TRP A 168 31.02 22.37 7.28
C TRP A 168 31.43 23.49 8.24
N LEU A 169 30.49 24.38 8.58
CA LEU A 169 30.73 25.46 9.54
C LEU A 169 30.86 24.96 10.98
N SER A 170 30.12 23.91 11.34
CA SER A 170 30.01 23.49 12.74
C SER A 170 31.06 22.49 13.21
N GLY A 171 31.45 21.56 12.33
CA GLY A 171 32.33 20.44 12.69
C GLY A 171 31.74 19.47 13.75
N SER A 172 30.46 19.60 14.10
CA SER A 172 29.75 18.72 15.06
C SER A 172 29.37 17.40 14.41
N LEU A 173 29.61 16.30 15.14
CA LEU A 173 29.32 14.94 14.70
C LEU A 173 27.81 14.67 14.62
N SER A 174 27.01 15.24 15.52
CA SER A 174 25.53 15.12 15.45
C SER A 174 24.99 15.80 14.20
N ILE A 175 25.55 16.96 13.82
CA ILE A 175 25.13 17.69 12.62
C ILE A 175 25.63 16.99 11.35
N ILE A 176 26.84 16.41 11.36
CA ILE A 176 27.32 15.55 10.27
C ILE A 176 26.42 14.33 10.11
N SER A 177 26.01 13.69 11.20
CA SER A 177 25.06 12.56 11.17
C SER A 177 23.74 12.93 10.52
N SER A 178 23.23 14.13 10.83
CA SER A 178 21.95 14.61 10.29
C SER A 178 22.04 15.05 8.82
N LEU A 179 23.24 15.43 8.36
CA LEU A 179 23.56 15.64 6.95
C LEU A 179 23.59 14.31 6.18
N VAL A 180 24.30 13.30 6.70
CA VAL A 180 24.39 11.98 6.05
C VAL A 180 23.00 11.37 5.91
N ASP A 181 22.17 11.45 6.95
CA ASP A 181 20.76 11.04 6.90
C ASP A 181 20.01 11.68 5.71
N SER A 182 20.10 13.01 5.57
CA SER A 182 19.44 13.72 4.46
C SER A 182 20.06 13.46 3.08
N LEU A 183 21.36 13.15 2.99
CA LEU A 183 21.96 12.68 1.74
C LEU A 183 21.37 11.33 1.32
N VAL A 184 21.20 10.41 2.26
CA VAL A 184 20.61 9.11 1.94
C VAL A 184 19.12 9.25 1.62
N ASP A 185 18.38 10.17 2.23
CA ASP A 185 17.00 10.51 1.84
C ASP A 185 16.87 10.93 0.36
N ILE A 186 17.84 11.67 -0.17
CA ILE A 186 17.85 12.02 -1.59
C ILE A 186 18.04 10.76 -2.43
N THR A 187 18.98 9.90 -2.05
CA THR A 187 19.25 8.66 -2.78
C THR A 187 18.05 7.71 -2.74
N SER A 188 17.38 7.59 -1.60
CA SER A 188 16.17 6.77 -1.44
C SER A 188 15.01 7.34 -2.25
N GLY A 189 14.82 8.66 -2.23
CA GLY A 189 13.85 9.36 -3.07
C GLY A 189 14.09 9.13 -4.57
N LEU A 190 15.35 9.11 -5.00
CA LEU A 190 15.73 8.78 -6.38
C LEU A 190 15.41 7.32 -6.73
N VAL A 191 15.75 6.36 -5.86
CA VAL A 191 15.45 4.94 -6.05
C VAL A 191 13.94 4.71 -6.15
N ILE A 192 13.15 5.33 -5.28
CA ILE A 192 11.68 5.24 -5.31
C ILE A 192 11.12 5.87 -6.60
N TRP A 193 11.65 7.03 -7.02
CA TRP A 193 11.23 7.67 -8.27
C TRP A 193 11.52 6.82 -9.51
N LEU A 194 12.73 6.24 -9.58
CA LEU A 194 13.12 5.32 -10.65
C LEU A 194 12.22 4.08 -10.67
N THR A 195 11.93 3.53 -9.50
CA THR A 195 11.05 2.38 -9.32
C THR A 195 9.63 2.69 -9.79
N GLY A 196 9.06 3.82 -9.36
CA GLY A 196 7.74 4.26 -9.81
C GLY A 196 7.67 4.52 -11.32
N ARG A 197 8.79 4.95 -11.94
CA ARG A 197 8.90 5.06 -13.40
C ARG A 197 8.98 3.68 -14.07
N ALA A 198 9.68 2.71 -13.47
CA ALA A 198 9.82 1.35 -13.96
C ALA A 198 8.49 0.57 -13.90
N ILE A 199 7.72 0.69 -12.80
CA ILE A 199 6.42 0.04 -12.61
C ILE A 199 5.40 0.51 -13.67
N ARG A 200 5.46 1.79 -14.05
CA ARG A 200 4.53 2.36 -15.04
C ARG A 200 4.73 1.82 -16.46
N LYS A 201 5.94 1.34 -16.80
CA LYS A 201 6.19 0.72 -18.09
C LYS A 201 5.68 -0.72 -18.04
N ARG A 202 4.46 -0.94 -18.52
CA ARG A 202 3.89 -2.28 -18.67
C ARG A 202 4.33 -2.86 -20.02
N ASP A 203 5.14 -3.90 -19.95
CA ASP A 203 5.46 -4.75 -21.10
C ASP A 203 4.84 -6.13 -20.86
N PRO A 204 3.72 -6.47 -21.52
CA PRO A 204 3.02 -7.72 -21.28
C PRO A 204 3.81 -8.95 -21.75
N TYR A 205 4.78 -8.81 -22.66
CA TYR A 205 5.55 -9.95 -23.17
C TYR A 205 6.66 -10.37 -22.20
N LEU A 206 7.37 -9.42 -21.59
CA LEU A 206 8.37 -9.73 -20.57
C LEU A 206 7.76 -9.90 -19.16
N TYR A 207 6.74 -9.12 -18.84
CA TYR A 207 6.15 -9.04 -17.48
C TYR A 207 4.62 -9.12 -17.56
N PRO A 208 4.04 -10.32 -17.75
CA PRO A 208 2.60 -10.48 -17.97
C PRO A 208 1.76 -9.99 -16.79
N VAL A 209 2.22 -10.24 -15.56
CA VAL A 209 1.58 -9.81 -14.30
C VAL A 209 1.98 -8.35 -13.94
N GLY A 210 2.87 -7.73 -14.70
CA GLY A 210 3.41 -6.39 -14.42
C GLY A 210 4.63 -6.40 -13.51
N ARG A 211 4.99 -5.22 -13.00
CA ARG A 211 6.23 -4.98 -12.23
C ARG A 211 5.96 -4.46 -10.81
N THR A 212 4.77 -4.66 -10.27
CA THR A 212 4.35 -4.17 -8.94
C THR A 212 5.26 -4.66 -7.80
N ARG A 213 5.86 -5.85 -7.95
CA ARG A 213 6.87 -6.40 -7.02
C ARG A 213 8.15 -5.56 -6.89
N LEU A 214 8.43 -4.64 -7.83
CA LEU A 214 9.60 -3.75 -7.72
C LEU A 214 9.48 -2.77 -6.55
N GLU A 215 8.27 -2.44 -6.10
CA GLU A 215 8.05 -1.51 -5.00
C GLU A 215 8.64 -2.00 -3.67
N PRO A 216 8.28 -3.19 -3.13
CA PRO A 216 8.91 -3.71 -1.93
C PRO A 216 10.41 -3.98 -2.12
N ILE A 217 10.86 -4.39 -3.31
CA ILE A 217 12.28 -4.57 -3.61
C ILE A 217 13.05 -3.26 -3.44
N ALA A 218 12.52 -2.16 -3.97
CA ALA A 218 13.14 -0.84 -3.83
C ALA A 218 13.24 -0.42 -2.36
N LEU A 219 12.22 -0.71 -1.55
CA LEU A 219 12.22 -0.41 -0.11
C LEU A 219 13.23 -1.26 0.66
N ILE A 220 13.43 -2.52 0.27
CA ILE A 220 14.48 -3.37 0.84
C ILE A 220 15.87 -2.81 0.50
N VAL A 221 16.11 -2.42 -0.76
CA VAL A 221 17.39 -1.82 -1.17
C VAL A 221 17.67 -0.54 -0.39
N VAL A 222 16.67 0.34 -0.26
CA VAL A 222 16.79 1.56 0.56
C VAL A 222 17.10 1.23 2.01
N SER A 223 16.41 0.25 2.61
CA SER A 223 16.67 -0.14 4.00
C SER A 223 18.11 -0.62 4.24
N VAL A 224 18.71 -1.31 3.26
CA VAL A 224 20.10 -1.77 3.33
C VAL A 224 21.07 -0.59 3.24
N ILE A 225 20.84 0.34 2.31
CA ILE A 225 21.66 1.55 2.17
C ILE A 225 21.61 2.38 3.47
N MET A 226 20.43 2.58 4.05
CA MET A 226 20.24 3.31 5.31
C MET A 226 20.93 2.60 6.49
N ALA A 227 20.83 1.28 6.58
CA ALA A 227 21.51 0.52 7.62
C ALA A 227 23.04 0.63 7.53
N VAL A 228 23.61 0.52 6.32
CA VAL A 228 25.06 0.68 6.10
C VAL A 228 25.52 2.09 6.46
N ALA A 229 24.80 3.12 6.01
CA ALA A 229 25.11 4.51 6.34
C ALA A 229 25.04 4.77 7.85
N SER A 230 24.03 4.20 8.53
CA SER A 230 23.88 4.33 10.00
C SER A 230 25.05 3.67 10.75
N ILE A 231 25.47 2.47 10.31
CA ILE A 231 26.63 1.78 10.90
C ILE A 231 27.91 2.60 10.68
N GLN A 232 28.12 3.14 9.47
CA GLN A 232 29.25 4.00 9.16
C GLN A 232 29.27 5.24 10.06
N MET A 233 28.11 5.86 10.32
CA MET A 233 28.00 6.98 11.24
C MET A 233 28.36 6.62 12.68
N ILE A 234 27.96 5.43 13.16
CA ILE A 234 28.34 4.93 14.49
C ILE A 234 29.86 4.76 14.56
N VAL A 235 30.48 4.13 13.56
CA VAL A 235 31.94 3.93 13.51
C VAL A 235 32.68 5.27 13.49
N GLN A 236 32.25 6.22 12.66
CA GLN A 236 32.85 7.56 12.59
C GLN A 236 32.71 8.33 13.91
N SER A 237 31.57 8.19 14.58
CA SER A 237 31.34 8.82 15.89
C SER A 237 32.27 8.24 16.94
N ILE A 238 32.43 6.91 16.99
CA ILE A 238 33.35 6.22 17.92
C ILE A 238 34.82 6.61 17.64
N ASP A 239 35.24 6.58 16.37
CA ASP A 239 36.61 6.95 15.97
C ASP A 239 36.93 8.39 16.37
N SER A 240 35.96 9.30 16.22
CA SER A 240 36.11 10.70 16.63
C SER A 240 36.24 10.87 18.16
N VAL A 241 35.61 9.99 18.95
CA VAL A 241 35.82 9.96 20.41
C VAL A 241 37.22 9.47 20.75
N ILE A 242 37.70 8.41 20.10
CA ILE A 242 39.02 7.83 20.37
C ILE A 242 40.14 8.81 19.99
N GLN A 243 40.00 9.51 18.86
CA GLN A 243 40.99 10.47 18.36
C GLN A 243 40.92 11.84 19.06
N ASN A 244 40.00 12.05 20.01
CA ASN A 244 39.77 13.34 20.70
C ASN A 244 39.59 14.55 19.75
N LYS A 245 39.06 14.33 18.53
CA LYS A 245 38.80 15.40 17.55
C LYS A 245 37.49 16.13 17.82
N ILE A 246 37.11 16.31 19.09
CA ILE A 246 35.80 16.82 19.47
C ILE A 246 35.91 18.32 19.76
N HIS A 247 35.70 19.14 18.73
CA HIS A 247 35.58 20.60 18.88
C HIS A 247 34.32 21.12 18.16
N PRO A 248 33.11 20.80 18.66
CA PRO A 248 31.88 21.30 18.08
C PRO A 248 31.82 22.82 18.29
N LYS A 249 32.02 23.59 17.21
CA LYS A 249 31.73 25.03 17.19
C LYS A 249 30.35 25.21 16.61
N VAL A 250 29.34 25.12 17.45
CA VAL A 250 27.96 25.38 17.02
C VAL A 250 27.73 26.89 17.12
N ASP A 251 27.87 27.58 15.99
CA ASP A 251 27.54 29.00 15.91
C ASP A 251 26.02 29.22 15.88
N TRP A 252 25.56 30.40 16.29
CA TRP A 252 24.13 30.74 16.29
C TRP A 252 23.53 30.62 14.87
N PHE A 253 24.35 30.90 13.85
CA PHE A 253 23.99 30.71 12.45
C PHE A 253 23.68 29.25 12.10
N THR A 254 24.52 28.30 12.55
CA THR A 254 24.31 26.86 12.35
C THR A 254 23.04 26.37 13.06
N VAL A 255 22.80 26.83 14.28
CA VAL A 255 21.54 26.53 15.00
C VAL A 255 20.34 27.05 14.21
N GLY A 256 20.41 28.27 13.68
CA GLY A 256 19.36 28.87 12.86
C GLY A 256 19.03 28.04 11.62
N ILE A 257 20.06 27.56 10.89
CA ILE A 257 19.86 26.66 9.74
C ILE A 257 19.17 25.38 10.18
N MET A 258 19.65 24.74 11.26
CA MET A 258 19.13 23.46 11.72
C MET A 258 17.68 23.57 12.19
N VAL A 259 17.34 24.61 12.96
CA VAL A 259 15.97 24.92 13.35
C VAL A 259 15.10 25.17 12.12
N GLY A 260 15.60 25.91 11.13
CA GLY A 260 14.93 26.11 9.85
C GLY A 260 14.60 24.79 9.14
N THR A 261 15.55 23.84 9.11
CA THR A 261 15.30 22.52 8.50
C THR A 261 14.23 21.71 9.22
N ILE A 262 14.17 21.81 10.56
CA ILE A 262 13.13 21.16 11.38
C ILE A 262 11.76 21.75 11.06
N PHE A 263 11.65 23.08 10.97
CA PHE A 263 10.38 23.74 10.61
C PHE A 263 9.91 23.38 9.21
N VAL A 264 10.81 23.33 8.23
CA VAL A 264 10.46 22.93 6.86
C VAL A 264 9.99 21.47 6.82
N LYS A 265 10.74 20.52 7.43
CA LYS A 265 10.32 19.10 7.51
C LYS A 265 8.98 18.95 8.26
N PHE A 266 8.76 19.72 9.32
CA PHE A 266 7.47 19.75 10.04
C PHE A 266 6.32 20.27 9.15
N GLY A 267 6.58 21.31 8.35
CA GLY A 267 5.63 21.80 7.34
C GLY A 267 5.29 20.74 6.29
N LEU A 268 6.28 19.99 5.81
CA LEU A 268 6.08 18.87 4.89
C LEU A 268 5.29 17.74 5.54
N PHE A 269 5.56 17.42 6.81
CA PHE A 269 4.78 16.45 7.59
C PHE A 269 3.31 16.88 7.69
N CYS A 270 3.03 18.14 8.06
CA CYS A 270 1.67 18.66 8.12
C CYS A 270 0.97 18.62 6.75
N LEU A 271 1.69 18.92 5.67
CA LEU A 271 1.15 18.88 4.32
C LEU A 271 0.80 17.45 3.90
N CYS A 272 1.71 16.49 4.08
CA CYS A 272 1.48 15.09 3.74
C CYS A 272 0.38 14.48 4.62
N SER A 273 0.32 14.83 5.90
CA SER A 273 -0.72 14.35 6.83
C SER A 273 -2.13 14.84 6.48
N ARG A 274 -2.29 15.87 5.62
CA ARG A 274 -3.61 16.28 5.11
C ARG A 274 -4.12 15.39 3.98
N PHE A 275 -3.24 14.68 3.29
CA PHE A 275 -3.59 13.75 2.21
C PHE A 275 -3.55 12.30 2.73
N LYS A 276 -4.48 11.94 3.62
CA LYS A 276 -4.55 10.59 4.23
C LYS A 276 -4.98 9.47 3.27
N SER A 277 -5.44 9.79 2.07
CA SER A 277 -6.07 8.84 1.17
C SER A 277 -5.11 7.81 0.56
N ASP A 278 -3.82 8.12 0.43
CA ASP A 278 -2.85 7.27 -0.27
C ASP A 278 -1.78 6.70 0.68
N ILE A 279 -1.59 5.37 0.62
CA ILE A 279 -0.61 4.63 1.43
C ILE A 279 0.81 5.16 1.19
N SER A 280 1.19 5.47 -0.06
CA SER A 280 2.51 6.01 -0.38
C SER A 280 2.77 7.39 0.25
N ILE A 281 1.73 8.22 0.43
CA ILE A 281 1.86 9.53 1.08
C ILE A 281 1.97 9.36 2.61
N GLN A 282 1.29 8.35 3.18
CA GLN A 282 1.42 8.05 4.61
C GLN A 282 2.83 7.58 4.97
N VAL A 283 3.45 6.73 4.14
CA VAL A 283 4.85 6.31 4.32
C VAL A 283 5.79 7.52 4.28
N LEU A 284 5.59 8.42 3.31
CA LEU A 284 6.37 9.66 3.20
C LEU A 284 6.14 10.63 4.38
N ALA A 285 4.93 10.69 4.92
CA ALA A 285 4.65 11.48 6.12
C ALA A 285 5.36 10.92 7.36
N GLN A 286 5.38 9.58 7.49
CA GLN A 286 6.08 8.92 8.59
C GLN A 286 7.60 9.15 8.51
N ASP A 287 8.16 9.11 7.31
CA ASP A 287 9.55 9.46 7.01
C ASP A 287 9.90 10.87 7.51
N HIS A 288 9.13 11.89 7.07
CA HIS A 288 9.34 13.27 7.51
C HIS A 288 9.20 13.48 9.03
N ARG A 289 8.34 12.70 9.68
CA ARG A 289 8.20 12.72 11.14
C ARG A 289 9.46 12.18 11.81
N ASN A 290 9.99 11.07 11.32
CA ASN A 290 11.21 10.47 11.84
C ASN A 290 12.41 11.40 11.63
N ASP A 291 12.50 12.06 10.47
CA ASP A 291 13.54 13.07 10.20
C ASP A 291 13.42 14.27 11.14
N CYS A 292 12.21 14.74 11.39
CA CYS A 292 11.99 15.85 12.32
C CYS A 292 12.50 15.49 13.73
N LEU A 293 12.26 14.24 14.16
CA LEU A 293 12.69 13.75 15.47
C LEU A 293 14.21 13.55 15.52
N SER A 294 14.81 12.92 14.50
CA SER A 294 16.25 12.69 14.42
C SER A 294 17.02 14.01 14.42
N ASN A 295 16.57 14.99 13.61
CA ASN A 295 17.17 16.32 13.52
C ASN A 295 17.01 17.13 14.81
N ALA A 296 15.86 17.03 15.49
CA ALA A 296 15.65 17.70 16.78
C ALA A 296 16.59 17.14 17.87
N ILE A 297 16.73 15.81 17.95
CA ILE A 297 17.63 15.16 18.90
C ILE A 297 19.08 15.55 18.60
N ALA A 298 19.50 15.49 17.33
CA ALA A 298 20.84 15.88 16.91
C ALA A 298 21.18 17.33 17.29
N LEU A 299 20.23 18.25 17.09
CA LEU A 299 20.41 19.66 17.45
C LEU A 299 20.51 19.86 18.98
N LEU A 300 19.66 19.18 19.76
CA LEU A 300 19.69 19.24 21.22
C LEU A 300 21.02 18.72 21.78
N CYS A 301 21.53 17.61 21.23
CA CYS A 301 22.82 17.04 21.61
C CYS A 301 23.98 17.96 21.22
N ALA A 302 23.96 18.55 20.02
CA ALA A 302 25.00 19.50 19.58
C ALA A 302 25.04 20.76 20.47
N PHE A 303 23.88 21.36 20.76
CA PHE A 303 23.79 22.52 21.65
C PHE A 303 24.16 22.17 23.10
N GLY A 304 23.72 21.01 23.59
CA GLY A 304 24.07 20.50 24.91
C GLY A 304 25.57 20.24 25.07
N ALA A 305 26.23 19.79 24.01
CA ALA A 305 27.67 19.53 24.01
C ALA A 305 28.52 20.80 24.17
N GLN A 306 28.06 21.91 23.58
CA GLN A 306 28.74 23.20 23.69
C GLN A 306 28.64 23.79 25.10
N LYS A 307 27.48 23.64 25.77
CA LYS A 307 27.20 24.32 27.05
C LYS A 307 27.49 23.49 28.29
N TYR A 308 27.34 22.16 28.23
CA TYR A 308 27.38 21.29 29.40
C TYR A 308 28.48 20.24 29.31
N TRP A 309 28.50 19.40 28.26
CA TRP A 309 29.39 18.24 28.22
C TRP A 309 29.78 17.85 26.79
N LEU A 310 31.06 18.00 26.46
CA LEU A 310 31.64 17.79 25.12
C LEU A 310 31.27 16.45 24.45
N TYR A 311 31.15 15.37 25.25
CA TYR A 311 30.84 14.02 24.74
C TYR A 311 29.35 13.82 24.38
N LEU A 312 28.46 14.77 24.71
CA LEU A 312 27.05 14.71 24.32
C LEU A 312 26.85 14.69 22.80
N ASP A 313 27.77 15.30 22.04
CA ASP A 313 27.67 15.36 20.58
C ASP A 313 27.93 13.97 19.94
N PRO A 314 29.06 13.28 20.21
CA PRO A 314 29.24 11.90 19.74
C PRO A 314 28.17 10.92 20.23
N ILE A 315 27.73 11.04 21.50
CA ILE A 315 26.66 10.18 22.06
C ILE A 315 25.34 10.42 21.34
N GLY A 316 25.01 11.68 21.05
CA GLY A 316 23.83 12.07 20.27
C GLY A 316 23.86 11.48 18.86
N ALA A 317 24.99 11.62 18.16
CA ALA A 317 25.19 11.04 16.83
C ALA A 317 24.99 9.51 16.82
N ILE A 318 25.58 8.79 17.78
CA ILE A 318 25.42 7.32 17.92
C ILE A 318 23.96 6.96 18.21
N THR A 319 23.31 7.69 19.11
CA THR A 319 21.91 7.43 19.50
C THR A 319 20.96 7.61 18.32
N VAL A 320 21.14 8.68 17.56
CA VAL A 320 20.34 8.96 16.36
C VAL A 320 20.60 7.91 15.27
N ALA A 321 21.86 7.59 14.99
CA ALA A 321 22.22 6.57 14.01
C ALA A 321 21.66 5.18 14.37
N LEU A 322 21.70 4.80 15.66
CA LEU A 322 21.11 3.55 16.12
C LEU A 322 19.58 3.53 15.97
N TYR A 323 18.92 4.64 16.28
CA TYR A 323 17.47 4.79 16.09
C TYR A 323 17.05 4.63 14.63
N ILE A 324 17.79 5.27 13.71
CA ILE A 324 17.57 5.16 12.26
C ILE A 324 17.81 3.72 11.80
N ALA A 325 18.92 3.09 12.22
CA ALA A 325 19.23 1.70 11.87
C ALA A 325 18.14 0.72 12.28
N ILE A 326 17.61 0.82 13.52
CA ILE A 326 16.54 -0.06 14.02
C ILE A 326 15.25 0.14 13.22
N THR A 327 14.90 1.40 12.93
CA THR A 327 13.69 1.74 12.19
C THR A 327 13.74 1.15 10.78
N TRP A 328 14.85 1.34 10.06
CA TRP A 328 15.02 0.83 8.72
C TRP A 328 15.17 -0.69 8.67
N TYR A 329 15.81 -1.30 9.66
CA TYR A 329 15.85 -2.76 9.78
C TYR A 329 14.43 -3.35 9.90
N LYS A 330 13.58 -2.73 10.73
CA LYS A 330 12.18 -3.16 10.89
C LYS A 330 11.41 -3.00 9.57
N THR A 331 11.51 -1.85 8.92
CA THR A 331 10.86 -1.59 7.62
C THR A 331 11.34 -2.56 6.54
N GLY A 332 12.65 -2.79 6.42
CA GLY A 332 13.23 -3.73 5.47
C GLY A 332 12.74 -5.17 5.71
N LYS A 333 12.69 -5.61 6.98
CA LYS A 333 12.15 -6.93 7.35
C LYS A 333 10.67 -7.06 6.98
N GLU A 334 9.85 -6.04 7.23
CA GLU A 334 8.42 -6.04 6.88
C GLU A 334 8.23 -6.20 5.37
N HIS A 335 8.94 -5.41 4.55
CA HIS A 335 8.85 -5.52 3.10
C HIS A 335 9.44 -6.81 2.54
N LEU A 336 10.48 -7.37 3.16
CA LEU A 336 11.00 -8.68 2.81
C LEU A 336 9.96 -9.78 3.05
N ILE A 337 9.28 -9.75 4.20
CA ILE A 337 8.22 -10.71 4.53
C ILE A 337 7.01 -10.55 3.58
N MET A 338 6.65 -9.32 3.20
CA MET A 338 5.62 -9.08 2.19
C MET A 338 6.03 -9.64 0.82
N LEU A 339 7.30 -9.49 0.42
CA LEU A 339 7.82 -10.00 -0.85
C LEU A 339 7.79 -11.54 -0.93
N VAL A 340 7.97 -12.23 0.21
CA VAL A 340 7.86 -13.69 0.31
C VAL A 340 6.41 -14.19 0.16
N GLY A 341 5.42 -13.30 0.27
CA GLY A 341 4.00 -13.67 0.15
C GLY A 341 3.36 -14.00 1.50
N ARG A 342 3.63 -13.20 2.54
CA ARG A 342 2.94 -13.34 3.83
C ARG A 342 1.42 -13.28 3.63
N SER A 343 0.71 -14.14 4.36
CA SER A 343 -0.76 -14.09 4.43
C SER A 343 -1.26 -12.76 5.01
N ALA A 344 -2.44 -12.33 4.55
CA ALA A 344 -3.11 -11.14 5.03
C ALA A 344 -3.54 -11.24 6.51
N GLU A 345 -3.94 -10.10 7.09
CA GLU A 345 -4.53 -10.09 8.42
C GLU A 345 -5.81 -10.95 8.45
N PRO A 346 -6.06 -11.76 9.51
CA PRO A 346 -7.24 -12.62 9.58
C PRO A 346 -8.55 -11.86 9.38
N GLU A 347 -8.62 -10.62 9.83
CA GLU A 347 -9.75 -9.71 9.62
C GLU A 347 -10.06 -9.51 8.14
N PHE A 348 -9.04 -9.38 7.29
CA PHE A 348 -9.25 -9.22 5.85
C PHE A 348 -9.71 -10.52 5.20
N ILE A 349 -9.12 -11.66 5.60
CA ILE A 349 -9.51 -12.98 5.10
C ILE A 349 -10.99 -13.24 5.41
N ILE A 350 -11.45 -12.92 6.63
CA ILE A 350 -12.87 -13.05 7.02
C ILE A 350 -13.77 -12.15 6.16
N ARG A 351 -13.32 -10.95 5.78
CA ARG A 351 -14.06 -10.08 4.84
C ARG A 351 -14.24 -10.72 3.47
N ILE A 352 -13.18 -11.33 2.93
CA ILE A 352 -13.26 -12.05 1.65
C ILE A 352 -14.21 -13.25 1.76
N ILE A 353 -14.07 -14.07 2.81
CA ILE A 353 -14.97 -15.22 3.04
C ILE A 353 -16.43 -14.76 3.12
N LYS A 354 -16.71 -13.68 3.86
CA LYS A 354 -18.07 -13.14 3.98
C LYS A 354 -18.63 -12.71 2.63
N VAL A 355 -17.82 -12.09 1.77
CA VAL A 355 -18.23 -11.74 0.41
C VAL A 355 -18.54 -12.98 -0.42
N CYS A 356 -17.77 -14.06 -0.28
CA CYS A 356 -18.02 -15.31 -1.00
C CYS A 356 -19.34 -15.96 -0.57
N ILE A 357 -19.59 -16.06 0.74
CA ILE A 357 -20.83 -16.63 1.29
C ILE A 357 -22.05 -15.83 0.87
N ASP A 358 -21.97 -14.51 0.87
CA ASP A 358 -23.11 -13.64 0.56
C ASP A 358 -23.30 -13.42 -0.95
N HIS A 359 -22.46 -14.00 -1.80
CA HIS A 359 -22.47 -13.70 -3.24
C HIS A 359 -23.62 -14.37 -3.98
N ASP A 360 -23.77 -15.68 -3.82
CA ASP A 360 -24.75 -16.50 -4.52
C ASP A 360 -25.14 -17.70 -3.65
N GLU A 361 -26.43 -18.00 -3.56
CA GLU A 361 -26.97 -19.10 -2.75
C GLU A 361 -26.58 -20.49 -3.32
N ARG A 362 -26.15 -20.54 -4.58
CA ARG A 362 -25.72 -21.78 -5.27
C ARG A 362 -24.32 -22.22 -4.89
N ILE A 363 -23.56 -21.41 -4.16
CA ILE A 363 -22.25 -21.79 -3.62
C ILE A 363 -22.50 -22.70 -2.41
N GLU A 364 -22.20 -23.99 -2.54
CA GLU A 364 -22.45 -24.97 -1.49
C GLU A 364 -21.39 -24.87 -0.38
N TYR A 365 -20.13 -24.81 -0.79
CA TYR A 365 -18.98 -24.75 0.11
C TYR A 365 -17.91 -23.79 -0.40
N ILE A 366 -17.14 -23.25 0.54
CA ILE A 366 -15.88 -22.57 0.27
C ILE A 366 -14.82 -23.50 0.82
N ASP A 367 -14.04 -24.10 -0.09
CA ASP A 367 -13.02 -25.05 0.30
C ASP A 367 -11.78 -24.31 0.84
N THR A 368 -11.10 -23.58 -0.04
CA THR A 368 -9.83 -22.93 0.28
C THR A 368 -9.85 -21.43 -0.05
N VAL A 369 -9.29 -20.63 0.86
CA VAL A 369 -9.12 -19.18 0.68
C VAL A 369 -7.69 -18.78 1.04
N TYR A 370 -6.90 -18.47 0.01
CA TYR A 370 -5.58 -17.89 0.18
C TYR A 370 -5.62 -16.41 -0.14
N VAL A 371 -5.20 -15.59 0.84
CA VAL A 371 -4.97 -14.16 0.63
C VAL A 371 -3.56 -13.85 1.06
N TYR A 372 -2.71 -13.50 0.10
CA TYR A 372 -1.30 -13.27 0.35
C TYR A 372 -0.79 -12.01 -0.37
N HIS A 373 0.29 -11.45 0.16
CA HIS A 373 0.88 -10.24 -0.39
C HIS A 373 1.48 -10.49 -1.78
N PHE A 374 1.13 -9.61 -2.71
CA PHE A 374 1.74 -9.49 -4.03
C PHE A 374 2.17 -8.03 -4.22
N GLY A 375 3.45 -7.74 -3.98
CA GLY A 375 3.90 -6.35 -3.91
C GLY A 375 3.34 -5.66 -2.66
N THR A 376 2.65 -4.54 -2.86
CA THR A 376 1.96 -3.78 -1.80
C THR A 376 0.47 -4.12 -1.67
N ARG A 377 -0.07 -4.93 -2.59
CA ARG A 377 -1.48 -5.35 -2.63
C ARG A 377 -1.62 -6.84 -2.32
N PHE A 378 -2.83 -7.35 -2.36
CA PHE A 378 -3.14 -8.76 -2.17
C PHE A 378 -3.48 -9.46 -3.47
N LEU A 379 -2.98 -10.69 -3.61
CA LEU A 379 -3.55 -11.69 -4.48
C LEU A 379 -4.52 -12.54 -3.65
N VAL A 380 -5.70 -12.78 -4.21
CA VAL A 380 -6.74 -13.59 -3.57
C VAL A 380 -6.98 -14.82 -4.45
N GLU A 381 -6.87 -16.00 -3.88
CA GLU A 381 -7.24 -17.28 -4.50
C GLU A 381 -8.36 -17.89 -3.66
N VAL A 382 -9.49 -18.19 -4.30
CA VAL A 382 -10.69 -18.75 -3.67
C VAL A 382 -11.12 -19.97 -4.45
N HIS A 383 -11.32 -21.09 -3.77
CA HIS A 383 -11.93 -22.29 -4.34
C HIS A 383 -13.37 -22.38 -3.84
N ILE A 384 -14.33 -22.37 -4.77
CA ILE A 384 -15.76 -22.50 -4.46
C ILE A 384 -16.28 -23.83 -5.02
N VAL A 385 -17.17 -24.47 -4.27
CA VAL A 385 -17.81 -25.71 -4.68
C VAL A 385 -19.21 -25.42 -5.22
N LEU A 386 -19.48 -25.88 -6.43
CA LEU A 386 -20.79 -25.80 -7.10
C LEU A 386 -21.30 -27.20 -7.45
N ASP A 387 -22.61 -27.32 -7.66
CA ASP A 387 -23.25 -28.57 -8.08
C ASP A 387 -22.61 -29.15 -9.36
N GLU A 388 -22.31 -30.44 -9.33
CA GLU A 388 -21.68 -31.20 -10.44
C GLU A 388 -22.51 -31.12 -11.73
N ASN A 389 -23.84 -31.03 -11.61
CA ASN A 389 -24.75 -30.98 -12.75
C ASN A 389 -24.95 -29.57 -13.30
N MET A 390 -24.32 -28.55 -12.69
CA MET A 390 -24.42 -27.18 -13.16
C MET A 390 -23.74 -27.01 -14.52
N ARG A 391 -24.39 -26.27 -15.42
CA ARG A 391 -23.78 -25.95 -16.72
C ARG A 391 -22.53 -25.11 -16.51
N LEU A 392 -21.43 -25.46 -17.19
CA LEU A 392 -20.16 -24.71 -17.15
C LEU A 392 -20.35 -23.20 -17.34
N LYS A 393 -21.29 -22.79 -18.21
CA LYS A 393 -21.61 -21.39 -18.42
C LYS A 393 -22.12 -20.71 -17.14
N GLU A 394 -23.02 -21.36 -16.41
CA GLU A 394 -23.60 -20.82 -15.18
C GLU A 394 -22.57 -20.79 -14.06
N ALA A 395 -21.76 -21.84 -13.93
CA ALA A 395 -20.63 -21.90 -13.00
C ALA A 395 -19.62 -20.77 -13.28
N HIS A 396 -19.27 -20.56 -14.56
CA HIS A 396 -18.39 -19.48 -14.99
C HIS A 396 -18.97 -18.10 -14.68
N ASP A 397 -20.26 -17.88 -14.96
CA ASP A 397 -20.92 -16.60 -14.70
C ASP A 397 -20.93 -16.26 -13.19
N ILE A 398 -21.11 -17.26 -12.31
CA ILE A 398 -21.00 -17.11 -10.84
C ILE A 398 -19.56 -16.76 -10.45
N ALA A 399 -18.59 -17.55 -10.92
CA ALA A 399 -17.18 -17.37 -10.57
C ALA A 399 -16.62 -16.02 -11.06
N GLU A 400 -16.94 -15.62 -12.30
CA GLU A 400 -16.54 -14.33 -12.86
C GLU A 400 -17.18 -13.17 -12.07
N SER A 401 -18.46 -13.28 -11.71
CA SER A 401 -19.15 -12.28 -10.88
C SER A 401 -18.53 -12.18 -9.47
N LEU A 402 -18.17 -13.31 -8.86
CA LEU A 402 -17.49 -13.35 -7.57
C LEU A 402 -16.10 -12.72 -7.65
N GLN A 403 -15.31 -13.10 -8.67
CA GLN A 403 -14.00 -12.54 -8.93
C GLN A 403 -14.08 -11.01 -9.06
N ASN A 404 -15.04 -10.51 -9.84
CA ASN A 404 -15.25 -9.09 -10.03
C ASN A 404 -15.66 -8.35 -8.74
N SER A 405 -16.33 -9.05 -7.83
CA SER A 405 -16.72 -8.52 -6.52
C SER A 405 -15.51 -8.43 -5.58
N ILE A 406 -14.64 -9.44 -5.57
CA ILE A 406 -13.39 -9.44 -4.79
C ILE A 406 -12.38 -8.43 -5.34
N GLU A 407 -12.29 -8.26 -6.65
CA GLU A 407 -11.43 -7.24 -7.28
C GLU A 407 -11.93 -5.80 -7.07
N SER A 408 -13.13 -5.60 -6.52
CA SER A 408 -13.63 -4.26 -6.21
C SER A 408 -12.95 -3.62 -5.00
N PHE A 409 -12.25 -4.42 -4.18
CA PHE A 409 -11.48 -3.96 -3.05
C PHE A 409 -10.20 -3.28 -3.52
N SER A 410 -9.93 -2.06 -3.02
CA SER A 410 -8.73 -1.29 -3.38
C SER A 410 -7.41 -1.99 -3.02
N GLU A 411 -7.45 -2.86 -2.02
CA GLU A 411 -6.32 -3.62 -1.52
C GLU A 411 -6.02 -4.86 -2.38
N VAL A 412 -6.96 -5.33 -3.20
CA VAL A 412 -6.82 -6.52 -4.05
C VAL A 412 -6.28 -6.10 -5.42
N GLU A 413 -5.18 -6.72 -5.85
CA GLU A 413 -4.64 -6.51 -7.20
C GLU A 413 -5.36 -7.41 -8.21
N ARG A 414 -5.57 -8.67 -7.84
CA ARG A 414 -6.23 -9.67 -8.68
C ARG A 414 -6.82 -10.76 -7.79
N ALA A 415 -7.97 -11.28 -8.21
CA ALA A 415 -8.57 -12.46 -7.61
C ALA A 415 -8.59 -13.60 -8.63
N PHE A 416 -8.37 -14.83 -8.16
CA PHE A 416 -8.56 -16.06 -8.87
C PHE A 416 -9.64 -16.85 -8.15
N VAL A 417 -10.70 -17.19 -8.88
CA VAL A 417 -11.78 -18.02 -8.35
C VAL A 417 -11.72 -19.34 -9.11
N HIS A 418 -11.33 -20.40 -8.42
CA HIS A 418 -11.42 -21.76 -8.91
C HIS A 418 -12.79 -22.32 -8.56
N VAL A 419 -13.34 -23.15 -9.46
CA VAL A 419 -14.63 -23.78 -9.28
C VAL A 419 -14.42 -25.27 -9.26
N ASP A 420 -14.76 -25.88 -8.13
CA ASP A 420 -14.70 -27.31 -7.91
C ASP A 420 -16.11 -27.88 -7.82
N TYR A 421 -16.23 -29.18 -8.09
CA TYR A 421 -17.45 -29.95 -7.82
C TYR A 421 -17.28 -30.86 -6.58
N GLU A 422 -16.05 -31.03 -6.09
CA GLU A 422 -15.70 -31.86 -4.94
C GLU A 422 -14.84 -31.09 -3.92
N PHE A 423 -14.91 -31.50 -2.65
CA PHE A 423 -14.16 -30.90 -1.53
C PHE A 423 -13.27 -31.92 -0.81
N ASP A 424 -13.06 -33.09 -1.41
CA ASP A 424 -12.25 -34.16 -0.81
C ASP A 424 -10.74 -33.95 -0.96
N HIS A 425 -10.31 -32.93 -1.73
CA HIS A 425 -8.91 -32.59 -1.89
C HIS A 425 -8.37 -31.96 -0.60
N ASN A 426 -7.21 -32.41 -0.14
CA ASN A 426 -6.56 -31.82 1.02
C ASN A 426 -5.77 -30.59 0.56
N PRO A 427 -6.04 -29.37 1.08
CA PRO A 427 -5.33 -28.16 0.68
C PRO A 427 -3.81 -28.23 0.92
N LEU A 428 -3.37 -29.12 1.81
CA LEU A 428 -1.94 -29.35 2.09
C LEU A 428 -1.19 -30.02 0.93
N ASP A 429 -1.91 -30.70 0.03
CA ASP A 429 -1.31 -31.45 -1.08
C ASP A 429 -1.15 -30.59 -2.36
N GLU A 430 -1.74 -29.39 -2.40
CA GLU A 430 -1.66 -28.47 -3.53
C GLU A 430 -0.25 -27.90 -3.75
N HIS A 431 0.52 -27.78 -2.66
CA HIS A 431 1.86 -27.23 -2.70
C HIS A 431 2.89 -28.32 -2.41
N LYS A 432 3.83 -28.50 -3.35
CA LYS A 432 5.01 -29.33 -3.12
C LYS A 432 5.91 -28.63 -2.10
N VAL A 433 5.70 -28.92 -0.83
CA VAL A 433 6.61 -28.49 0.25
C VAL A 433 7.82 -29.43 0.22
N PRO A 434 9.05 -28.90 0.07
CA PRO A 434 10.27 -29.70 0.02
C PRO A 434 10.64 -30.34 1.36
#